data_AF-W2H7T7-F1
#
_entry.id   AF-W2H7T7-F1
#
_cell.length_a   1.000
_cell.length_b   1.000
_cell.length_c   1.000
_cell.angle_alpha   90.00
_cell.angle_beta   90.00
_cell.angle_gamma   90.00
#
_symmetry.space_group_name_H-M   'P 1'
#
loop_
_entity.id
_entity.type
_entity.pdbx_description
1 polymer ?
#
loop_
_entity_poly.entity_id
_entity_poly.type
_entity_poly.pdbx_seq_one_letter_code
_entity_poly.pdbx_strand_id
1 'polypeptide(L)'
;MAFRCVGSPLDEMRRLEKLRELDPESAANLVANGKLLVDFVRDGNLRALQCAAEYLEEGQMLIFYTVRMFREACATRRLDILRFMLLNGFDLQQSYMRDVLHSIIDNIDSPQSSDAVQPLIRFLLDAGVDVNWQRTSDLYTALHVACCKNLYPIAYLLVLFGADVNAIAANDSMPLACANNIGKTTTLTEDEQAQKSLLVAFLIENQARPTWRKQTRQVPLTSATGLSNPVTQPKQPILSFSSSFGIHCSIDNSSDDEHQAALMFDTSDPTESL
;
A
#
# COMPACT_ATOMS: atom_id res chain seq x y z
N MET A 1 1.99 -27.27 11.34
CA MET A 1 2.69 -26.08 10.83
C MET A 1 2.73 -25.03 11.94
N ALA A 2 3.88 -24.88 12.61
CA ALA A 2 3.99 -24.11 13.87
C ALA A 2 3.64 -22.60 13.74
N PHE A 3 3.78 -22.00 12.55
CA PHE A 3 3.49 -20.58 12.32
C PHE A 3 2.22 -20.32 11.50
N ARG A 4 1.38 -21.35 11.31
CA ARG A 4 0.12 -21.18 10.60
C ARG A 4 -0.83 -20.33 11.45
N CYS A 5 -1.08 -19.12 10.98
CA CYS A 5 -2.06 -18.22 11.59
C CYS A 5 -3.47 -18.74 11.26
N VAL A 6 -4.30 -18.98 12.29
CA VAL A 6 -5.68 -19.46 12.12
C VAL A 6 -6.63 -18.45 12.75
N GLY A 7 -7.32 -17.68 11.92
CA GLY A 7 -8.36 -16.74 12.36
C GLY A 7 -8.02 -15.28 12.10
N SER A 8 -8.96 -14.39 12.43
CA SER A 8 -8.72 -12.95 12.39
C SER A 8 -7.98 -12.49 13.66
N PRO A 9 -7.19 -11.40 13.62
CA PRO A 9 -6.55 -10.84 14.80
C PRO A 9 -7.55 -10.55 15.94
N LEU A 10 -8.78 -10.17 15.59
CA LEU A 10 -9.85 -9.90 16.56
C LEU A 10 -10.34 -11.17 17.26
N ASP A 11 -10.39 -12.30 16.55
CA ASP A 11 -10.80 -13.58 17.12
C ASP A 11 -9.71 -14.11 18.08
N GLU A 12 -8.43 -13.91 17.73
CA GLU A 12 -7.32 -14.25 18.63
C GLU A 12 -7.31 -13.39 19.90
N MET A 13 -7.59 -12.08 19.77
CA MET A 13 -7.72 -11.20 20.94
C MET A 13 -8.85 -11.66 21.86
N ARG A 14 -10.04 -11.94 21.31
CA ARG A 14 -11.17 -12.49 22.07
C ARG A 14 -10.84 -13.83 22.72
N ARG A 15 -10.06 -14.68 22.05
CA ARG A 15 -9.58 -15.96 22.62
C ARG A 15 -8.63 -15.72 23.80
N LEU A 16 -7.69 -14.80 23.65
CA LEU A 16 -6.74 -14.45 24.71
C LEU A 16 -7.44 -13.83 25.92
N GLU A 17 -8.45 -12.98 25.70
CA GLU A 17 -9.27 -12.40 26.76
C GLU A 17 -10.03 -13.48 27.55
N LYS A 18 -10.70 -14.40 26.85
CA LYS A 18 -11.36 -15.54 27.50
C LYS A 18 -10.39 -16.42 28.29
N LEU A 19 -9.20 -16.69 27.73
CA LEU A 19 -8.16 -17.44 28.43
C LEU A 19 -7.68 -16.71 29.68
N ARG A 20 -7.59 -15.38 29.64
CA ARG A 20 -7.19 -14.58 30.80
C ARG A 20 -8.24 -14.60 31.92
N GLU A 21 -9.53 -14.71 31.57
CA GLU A 21 -10.62 -14.83 32.55
C GLU A 21 -10.67 -16.22 33.19
N LEU A 22 -10.39 -17.28 32.41
CA LEU A 22 -10.37 -18.65 32.90
C LEU A 22 -9.10 -18.95 33.69
N ASP A 23 -7.92 -18.72 33.08
CA ASP A 23 -6.62 -19.10 33.60
C ASP A 23 -5.56 -18.00 33.30
N PRO A 24 -5.35 -17.05 34.21
CA PRO A 24 -4.45 -15.92 33.97
C PRO A 24 -2.98 -16.33 33.78
N GLU A 25 -2.53 -17.40 34.45
CA GLU A 25 -1.15 -17.90 34.34
C GLU A 25 -0.87 -18.46 32.94
N SER A 26 -1.79 -19.25 32.39
CA SER A 26 -1.69 -19.81 31.04
C SER A 26 -1.65 -18.71 29.98
N ALA A 27 -2.50 -17.69 30.12
CA ALA A 27 -2.50 -16.52 29.24
C ALA A 27 -1.18 -15.74 29.31
N ALA A 28 -0.63 -15.55 30.52
CA ALA A 28 0.66 -14.88 30.72
C ALA A 28 1.81 -15.68 30.10
N ASN A 29 1.82 -17.01 30.25
CA ASN A 29 2.82 -17.90 29.66
C ASN A 29 2.81 -17.84 28.13
N LEU A 30 1.63 -17.81 27.51
CA LEU A 30 1.50 -17.70 26.06
C LEU A 30 2.09 -16.38 25.52
N VAL A 31 1.80 -15.27 26.21
CA VAL A 31 2.37 -13.94 25.88
C VAL A 31 3.88 -13.91 26.12
N ALA A 32 4.36 -14.52 27.21
CA ALA A 32 5.79 -14.61 27.51
C ALA A 32 6.55 -15.43 26.45
N ASN A 33 6.01 -16.59 26.07
CA ASN A 33 6.56 -17.44 25.01
C ASN A 33 6.64 -16.70 23.67
N GLY A 34 5.58 -15.97 23.30
CA GLY A 34 5.57 -15.12 22.10
C GLY A 34 6.68 -14.05 22.11
N LYS A 35 6.92 -13.41 23.27
CA LYS A 35 8.02 -12.43 23.42
C LYS A 35 9.40 -13.11 23.32
N LEU A 36 9.59 -14.24 23.98
CA LEU A 36 10.85 -14.99 23.94
C LEU A 36 11.23 -15.39 22.52
N LEU A 37 10.27 -15.80 21.69
CA LEU A 37 10.56 -16.11 20.29
C LEU A 37 10.99 -14.87 19.49
N VAL A 38 10.37 -13.71 19.74
CA VAL A 38 10.80 -12.45 19.10
C VAL A 38 12.23 -12.11 19.51
N ASP A 39 12.61 -12.34 20.76
CA ASP A 39 13.97 -12.09 21.24
C ASP A 39 14.97 -13.09 20.60
N PHE A 40 14.62 -14.37 20.44
CA PHE A 40 15.46 -15.32 19.68
C PHE A 40 15.68 -14.88 18.23
N VAL A 41 14.67 -14.31 17.58
CA VAL A 41 14.79 -13.77 16.22
C VAL A 41 15.69 -12.53 16.21
N ARG A 42 15.53 -11.63 17.19
CA ARG A 42 16.36 -10.43 17.32
C ARG A 42 17.83 -10.78 17.53
N ASP A 43 18.10 -11.79 18.35
CA ASP A 43 19.45 -12.29 18.60
C ASP A 43 20.03 -13.09 17.42
N GLY A 44 19.19 -13.47 16.45
CA GLY A 44 19.59 -14.27 15.30
C GLY A 44 19.83 -15.75 15.63
N ASN A 45 19.33 -16.24 16.76
CA ASN A 45 19.57 -17.61 17.23
C ASN A 45 18.61 -18.61 16.58
N LEU A 46 18.93 -19.04 15.37
CA LEU A 46 18.13 -20.01 14.61
C LEU A 46 17.93 -21.34 15.36
N ARG A 47 18.94 -21.81 16.10
CA ARG A 47 18.86 -23.10 16.82
C ARG A 47 17.83 -23.05 17.94
N ALA A 48 17.85 -21.97 18.72
CA ALA A 48 16.85 -21.76 19.77
C ALA A 48 15.44 -21.66 19.19
N LEU A 49 15.29 -20.95 18.06
CA LEU A 49 14.03 -20.85 17.34
C LEU A 49 13.53 -22.21 16.83
N GLN A 50 14.43 -23.05 16.32
CA GLN A 50 14.12 -24.42 15.86
C GLN A 50 13.63 -25.30 17.02
N CYS A 51 14.39 -25.35 18.12
CA CYS A 51 13.98 -26.10 19.31
C CYS A 51 12.62 -25.61 19.83
N ALA A 52 12.42 -24.30 19.91
CA ALA A 52 11.15 -23.75 20.38
C ALA A 52 9.98 -24.09 19.44
N ALA A 53 10.21 -24.14 18.13
CA ALA A 53 9.19 -24.52 17.16
C ALA A 53 8.78 -26.01 17.25
N GLU A 54 9.67 -26.90 17.70
CA GLU A 54 9.35 -28.32 17.92
C GLU A 54 8.37 -28.53 19.08
N TYR A 55 8.48 -27.73 20.14
CA TYR A 55 7.60 -27.81 21.31
C TYR A 55 6.30 -27.02 21.15
N LEU A 56 6.10 -26.33 20.02
CA LEU A 56 4.99 -25.43 19.82
C LEU A 56 3.82 -26.10 19.11
N GLU A 57 2.71 -26.26 19.82
CA GLU A 57 1.47 -26.80 19.26
C GLU A 57 0.76 -25.81 18.34
N GLU A 58 0.00 -26.34 17.37
CA GLU A 58 -0.76 -25.52 16.42
C GLU A 58 -1.78 -24.63 17.15
N GLY A 59 -1.73 -23.31 16.89
CA GLY A 59 -2.66 -22.35 17.47
C GLY A 59 -2.28 -21.81 18.85
N GLN A 60 -1.06 -22.07 19.34
CA GLN A 60 -0.51 -21.40 20.53
C GLN A 60 0.25 -20.09 20.18
N MET A 61 0.51 -19.83 18.91
CA MET A 61 1.08 -18.56 18.45
C MET A 61 0.01 -17.56 18.04
N LEU A 62 0.11 -16.35 18.58
CA LEU A 62 -0.68 -15.22 18.15
C LEU A 62 -0.10 -14.66 16.84
N ILE A 63 -0.97 -14.27 15.91
CA ILE A 63 -0.68 -13.52 14.69
C ILE A 63 0.22 -12.32 14.98
N PHE A 64 -0.06 -11.60 16.07
CA PHE A 64 0.73 -10.42 16.43
C PHE A 64 2.22 -10.76 16.61
N TYR A 65 2.54 -11.87 17.29
CA TYR A 65 3.92 -12.28 17.50
C TYR A 65 4.56 -12.85 16.25
N THR A 66 3.82 -13.62 15.43
CA THR A 66 4.36 -14.17 14.17
C THR A 66 4.70 -13.07 13.17
N VAL A 67 3.83 -12.07 13.01
CA VAL A 67 4.09 -10.89 12.17
C VAL A 67 5.26 -10.08 12.72
N ARG A 68 5.33 -9.88 14.03
CA ARG A 68 6.43 -9.15 14.67
C ARG A 68 7.77 -9.88 14.49
N MET A 69 7.81 -11.19 14.70
CA MET A 69 8.98 -12.03 14.43
C MET A 69 9.45 -11.86 12.99
N PHE A 70 8.53 -11.90 12.02
CA PHE A 70 8.87 -11.73 10.61
C PHE A 70 9.45 -10.34 10.32
N ARG A 71 8.85 -9.28 10.86
CA ARG A 71 9.36 -7.90 10.71
C ARG A 71 10.75 -7.73 11.32
N GLU A 72 11.00 -8.30 12.49
CA GLU A 72 12.31 -8.28 13.15
C GLU A 72 13.36 -9.11 12.37
N ALA A 73 12.96 -10.25 11.80
CA ALA A 73 13.81 -11.05 10.92
C ALA A 73 14.20 -10.29 9.62
N CYS A 74 13.26 -9.50 9.07
CA CYS A 74 13.53 -8.59 7.94
C CYS A 74 14.50 -7.47 8.34
N ALA A 75 14.30 -6.84 9.51
CA ALA A 75 15.18 -5.78 10.00
C ALA A 75 16.62 -6.26 10.25
N THR A 76 16.77 -7.47 10.80
CA THR A 76 18.06 -8.13 11.02
C THR A 76 18.64 -8.78 9.75
N ARG A 77 17.89 -8.79 8.64
CA ARG A 77 18.28 -9.35 7.32
C ARG A 77 18.69 -10.82 7.39
N ARG A 78 18.14 -11.59 8.33
CA ARG A 78 18.48 -13.01 8.52
C ARG A 78 17.59 -13.90 7.64
N LEU A 79 18.05 -14.15 6.41
CA LEU A 79 17.36 -15.00 5.44
C LEU A 79 17.11 -16.42 5.96
N ASP A 80 17.99 -16.96 6.81
CA ASP A 80 17.85 -18.31 7.37
C ASP A 80 16.60 -18.44 8.25
N ILE A 81 16.35 -17.42 9.09
CA ILE A 81 15.17 -17.35 9.96
C ILE A 81 13.92 -17.16 9.10
N LEU A 82 13.96 -16.27 8.11
CA LEU A 82 12.84 -16.05 7.20
C LEU A 82 12.46 -17.32 6.44
N ARG A 83 13.44 -18.05 5.91
CA ARG A 83 13.24 -19.37 5.27
C ARG A 83 12.62 -20.36 6.23
N PHE A 84 13.12 -20.43 7.46
CA PHE A 84 12.56 -21.31 8.48
C PHE A 84 11.11 -20.97 8.81
N MET A 85 10.76 -19.68 8.90
CA MET A 85 9.38 -19.26 9.14
C MET A 85 8.44 -19.66 7.99
N LEU A 86 8.84 -19.44 6.73
CA LEU A 86 8.06 -19.84 5.56
C LEU A 86 7.89 -21.35 5.46
N LEU A 87 8.94 -22.13 5.71
CA LEU A 87 8.89 -23.59 5.71
C LEU A 87 7.92 -24.14 6.77
N ASN A 88 7.78 -23.44 7.90
CA ASN A 88 6.86 -23.80 8.98
C ASN A 88 5.44 -23.23 8.81
N GLY A 89 5.10 -22.77 7.61
CA GLY A 89 3.74 -22.40 7.22
C GLY A 89 3.37 -20.94 7.49
N PHE A 90 4.34 -20.03 7.59
CA PHE A 90 4.07 -18.60 7.60
C PHE A 90 3.58 -18.15 6.22
N ASP A 91 2.46 -17.43 6.18
CA ASP A 91 1.83 -16.98 4.93
C ASP A 91 2.03 -15.48 4.74
N LEU A 92 2.63 -15.11 3.60
CA LEU A 92 2.97 -13.73 3.25
C LEU A 92 1.82 -12.97 2.60
N GLN A 93 0.79 -13.66 2.11
CA GLN A 93 -0.33 -13.06 1.37
C GLN A 93 -1.34 -12.34 2.29
N GLN A 94 -1.15 -12.46 3.60
CA GLN A 94 -2.01 -11.88 4.62
C GLN A 94 -2.00 -10.36 4.56
N SER A 95 -3.17 -9.74 4.81
CA SER A 95 -3.37 -8.30 4.62
C SER A 95 -2.41 -7.41 5.42
N TYR A 96 -1.95 -7.84 6.59
CA TYR A 96 -1.04 -7.08 7.47
C TYR A 96 0.45 -7.22 7.12
N MET A 97 0.77 -8.04 6.10
CA MET A 97 2.12 -8.30 5.63
C MET A 97 2.41 -7.58 4.30
N ARG A 98 1.37 -7.06 3.63
CA ARG A 98 1.48 -6.41 2.31
C ARG A 98 2.35 -5.15 2.31
N ASP A 99 2.46 -4.47 3.45
CA ASP A 99 3.27 -3.26 3.63
C ASP A 99 4.77 -3.54 3.92
N VAL A 100 5.18 -4.81 4.01
CA VAL A 100 6.55 -5.15 4.41
C VAL A 100 7.61 -4.74 3.39
N LEU A 101 7.30 -4.81 2.08
CA LEU A 101 8.20 -4.26 1.06
C LEU A 101 8.43 -2.75 1.28
N HIS A 102 7.36 -1.98 1.51
CA HIS A 102 7.49 -0.55 1.76
C HIS A 102 8.27 -0.27 3.04
N SER A 103 8.01 -1.00 4.12
CA SER A 103 8.73 -0.80 5.39
C SER A 103 10.23 -1.07 5.24
N ILE A 104 10.63 -2.09 4.49
CA ILE A 104 12.04 -2.40 4.27
C ILE A 104 12.73 -1.30 3.47
N ILE A 105 12.11 -0.81 2.40
CA ILE A 105 12.68 0.25 1.55
C ILE A 105 12.71 1.60 2.31
N ASP A 106 11.69 1.88 3.12
CA ASP A 106 11.63 3.08 3.98
C ASP A 106 12.71 3.10 5.06
N ASN A 107 13.22 1.96 5.51
CA ASN A 107 14.30 1.88 6.49
C ASN A 107 15.71 2.01 5.89
N ILE A 108 15.84 2.19 4.57
CA ILE A 108 17.14 2.34 3.89
C ILE A 108 17.57 3.81 3.90
N ASP A 109 18.50 4.18 4.77
CA ASP A 109 18.96 5.57 4.90
C ASP A 109 20.05 5.95 3.89
N SER A 110 20.82 4.99 3.39
CA SER A 110 21.95 5.23 2.48
C SER A 110 21.95 4.32 1.25
N PRO A 111 22.46 4.80 0.09
CA PRO A 111 22.54 4.00 -1.12
C PRO A 111 23.48 2.79 -0.95
N GLN A 112 24.51 2.88 -0.11
CA GLN A 112 25.41 1.75 0.20
C GLN A 112 24.71 0.62 0.95
N SER A 113 23.70 0.94 1.78
CA SER A 113 22.89 -0.08 2.46
C SER A 113 21.99 -0.85 1.49
N SER A 114 21.70 -0.28 0.32
CA SER A 114 20.81 -0.89 -0.67
C SER A 114 21.33 -2.23 -1.20
N ASP A 115 22.65 -2.36 -1.39
CA ASP A 115 23.29 -3.60 -1.85
C ASP A 115 23.08 -4.74 -0.84
N ALA A 116 23.17 -4.43 0.45
CA ALA A 116 22.97 -5.42 1.51
C ALA A 116 21.49 -5.83 1.69
N VAL A 117 20.55 -4.98 1.27
CA VAL A 117 19.10 -5.23 1.34
C VAL A 117 18.59 -5.93 0.07
N GLN A 118 19.34 -5.85 -1.02
CA GLN A 118 19.01 -6.47 -2.31
C GLN A 118 18.66 -7.96 -2.22
N PRO A 119 19.41 -8.82 -1.50
CA PRO A 119 19.08 -10.24 -1.37
C PRO A 119 17.79 -10.49 -0.58
N LEU A 120 17.50 -9.64 0.41
CA LEU A 120 16.28 -9.71 1.20
C LEU A 120 15.04 -9.37 0.35
N ILE A 121 15.11 -8.29 -0.44
CA ILE A 121 14.01 -7.90 -1.32
C ILE A 121 13.77 -9.00 -2.36
N ARG A 122 14.83 -9.53 -2.96
CA ARG A 122 14.71 -10.64 -3.92
C ARG A 122 14.04 -11.87 -3.28
N PHE A 123 14.45 -12.23 -2.07
CA PHE A 123 13.85 -13.34 -1.34
C PHE A 123 12.35 -13.14 -1.08
N LEU A 124 11.92 -11.92 -0.71
CA LEU A 124 10.51 -11.61 -0.49
C LEU A 124 9.69 -11.64 -1.79
N LEU A 125 10.26 -11.14 -2.88
CA LEU A 125 9.62 -11.17 -4.19
C LEU A 125 9.49 -12.62 -4.70
N ASP A 126 10.52 -13.44 -4.53
CA ASP A 126 10.50 -14.87 -4.85
C ASP A 126 9.46 -15.63 -3.99
N ALA A 127 9.21 -15.16 -2.76
CA ALA A 127 8.19 -15.71 -1.88
C ALA A 127 6.75 -15.26 -2.23
N GLY A 128 6.58 -14.51 -3.33
CA GLY A 128 5.29 -14.19 -3.93
C GLY A 128 4.66 -12.88 -3.43
N VAL A 129 5.41 -12.00 -2.77
CA VAL A 129 4.87 -10.71 -2.31
C VAL A 129 4.45 -9.83 -3.50
N ASP A 130 3.26 -9.25 -3.42
CA ASP A 130 2.71 -8.35 -4.44
C ASP A 130 3.57 -7.09 -4.60
N VAL A 131 4.27 -6.99 -5.75
CA VAL A 131 5.16 -5.87 -6.07
C VAL A 131 4.40 -4.56 -6.28
N ASN A 132 3.18 -4.67 -6.79
CA ASN A 132 2.32 -3.55 -7.17
C ASN A 132 1.38 -3.11 -6.03
N TRP A 133 1.59 -3.61 -4.82
CA TRP A 133 0.78 -3.21 -3.68
C TRP A 133 0.91 -1.70 -3.42
N GLN A 134 -0.22 -1.04 -3.26
CA GLN A 134 -0.31 0.37 -2.93
C GLN A 134 -0.51 0.55 -1.43
N ARG A 135 0.33 1.38 -0.81
CA ARG A 135 0.17 1.75 0.60
C ARG A 135 -1.15 2.50 0.81
N THR A 136 -1.87 2.18 1.88
CA THR A 136 -3.20 2.75 2.16
C THR A 136 -3.19 4.25 2.46
N SER A 137 -2.08 4.83 2.93
CA SER A 137 -1.96 6.27 3.22
C SER A 137 -1.88 7.12 1.95
N ASP A 138 -0.96 6.79 1.05
CA ASP A 138 -0.55 7.68 -0.05
C ASP A 138 -0.72 7.04 -1.43
N LEU A 139 -1.17 5.78 -1.49
CA LEU A 139 -1.23 4.93 -2.67
C LEU A 139 0.13 4.71 -3.35
N TYR A 140 1.22 4.89 -2.60
CA TYR A 140 2.56 4.66 -3.12
C TYR A 140 2.82 3.16 -3.31
N THR A 141 3.34 2.78 -4.47
CA THR A 141 3.91 1.45 -4.70
C THR A 141 5.35 1.37 -4.20
N ALA A 142 5.90 0.17 -4.05
CA ALA A 142 7.31 -0.01 -3.68
C ALA A 142 8.27 0.76 -4.62
N LEU A 143 7.92 0.84 -5.91
CA LEU A 143 8.69 1.58 -6.91
C LEU A 143 8.68 3.10 -6.66
N HIS A 144 7.57 3.68 -6.20
CA HIS A 144 7.53 5.10 -5.82
C HIS A 144 8.52 5.41 -4.69
N VAL A 145 8.55 4.57 -3.65
CA VAL A 145 9.45 4.73 -2.51
C VAL A 145 10.91 4.61 -2.95
N ALA A 146 11.24 3.59 -3.76
CA ALA A 146 12.58 3.41 -4.30
C ALA A 146 13.03 4.62 -5.16
N CYS A 147 12.12 5.18 -5.97
CA CYS A 147 12.38 6.37 -6.76
C CYS A 147 12.59 7.61 -5.88
N CYS A 148 11.76 7.84 -4.85
CA CYS A 148 11.94 8.98 -3.93
C CYS A 148 13.30 8.98 -3.22
N LYS A 149 13.84 7.78 -2.93
CA LYS A 149 15.11 7.58 -2.24
C LYS A 149 16.32 7.42 -3.16
N ASN A 150 16.15 7.52 -4.48
CA ASN A 150 17.20 7.34 -5.46
C ASN A 150 17.88 5.95 -5.44
N LEU A 151 17.13 4.90 -5.08
CA LEU A 151 17.67 3.55 -4.91
C LEU A 151 17.64 2.78 -6.23
N TYR A 152 18.56 3.11 -7.15
CA TYR A 152 18.65 2.47 -8.48
C TYR A 152 18.67 0.93 -8.44
N PRO A 153 19.50 0.26 -7.61
CA PRO A 153 19.55 -1.20 -7.59
C PRO A 153 18.22 -1.86 -7.21
N ILE A 154 17.45 -1.21 -6.31
CA ILE A 154 16.15 -1.70 -5.85
C ILE A 154 15.08 -1.44 -6.90
N ALA A 155 15.08 -0.25 -7.52
CA ALA A 155 14.17 0.07 -8.62
C ALA A 155 14.36 -0.91 -9.79
N TYR A 156 15.61 -1.24 -10.14
CA TYR A 156 15.94 -2.23 -11.15
C TYR A 156 15.34 -3.61 -10.82
N LEU A 157 15.52 -4.10 -9.58
CA LEU A 157 14.90 -5.35 -9.14
C LEU A 157 13.38 -5.31 -9.24
N LEU A 158 12.73 -4.27 -8.72
CA LEU A 158 11.28 -4.18 -8.71
C LEU A 158 10.71 -4.24 -10.14
N VAL A 159 11.31 -3.53 -11.08
CA VAL A 159 10.90 -3.57 -12.49
C VAL A 159 11.13 -4.96 -13.11
N LEU A 160 12.24 -5.63 -12.78
CA LEU A 160 12.50 -6.99 -13.24
C LEU A 160 11.41 -7.99 -12.77
N PHE A 161 10.86 -7.79 -11.58
CA PHE A 161 9.76 -8.58 -11.02
C PHE A 161 8.36 -8.09 -11.46
N GLY A 162 8.27 -7.19 -12.44
CA GLY A 162 7.00 -6.76 -13.03
C GLY A 162 6.31 -5.61 -12.28
N ALA A 163 7.07 -4.74 -11.60
CA ALA A 163 6.52 -3.52 -11.05
C ALA A 163 5.93 -2.61 -12.15
N ASP A 164 4.74 -2.06 -11.90
CA ASP A 164 4.10 -1.10 -12.78
C ASP A 164 4.82 0.25 -12.69
N VAL A 165 5.53 0.58 -13.77
CA VAL A 165 6.30 1.80 -13.94
C VAL A 165 5.40 3.05 -14.05
N ASN A 166 4.13 2.85 -14.40
CA ASN A 166 3.14 3.91 -14.61
C ASN A 166 2.07 3.95 -13.50
N ALA A 167 2.32 3.30 -12.37
CA ALA A 167 1.42 3.36 -11.21
C ALA A 167 1.18 4.81 -10.79
N ILE A 168 -0.05 5.13 -10.41
CA ILE A 168 -0.47 6.49 -10.02
C ILE A 168 -0.67 6.50 -8.51
N ALA A 169 0.03 7.41 -7.83
CA ALA A 169 -0.16 7.69 -6.41
C ALA A 169 -1.29 8.70 -6.16
N ALA A 170 -1.68 8.90 -4.90
CA ALA A 170 -2.80 9.78 -4.52
C ALA A 170 -2.62 11.25 -4.95
N ASN A 171 -1.38 11.70 -5.11
CA ASN A 171 -0.99 13.05 -5.54
C ASN A 171 -0.84 13.20 -7.06
N ASP A 172 -1.44 12.30 -7.86
CA ASP A 172 -1.23 12.22 -9.33
C ASP A 172 0.24 11.99 -9.73
N SER A 173 1.12 11.67 -8.78
CA SER A 173 2.53 11.41 -9.08
C SER A 173 2.72 10.00 -9.62
N MET A 174 3.64 9.90 -10.56
CA MET A 174 4.13 8.65 -11.12
C MET A 174 5.57 8.43 -10.67
N PRO A 175 6.12 7.20 -10.72
CA PRO A 175 7.48 6.89 -10.30
C PRO A 175 8.54 7.79 -10.94
N LEU A 176 8.37 8.11 -12.23
CA LEU A 176 9.26 9.03 -12.96
C LEU A 176 9.20 10.47 -12.44
N ALA A 177 8.02 10.94 -12.03
CA ALA A 177 7.86 12.27 -11.43
C ALA A 177 8.55 12.34 -10.06
N CYS A 178 8.45 11.27 -9.26
CA CYS A 178 9.19 11.14 -8.00
C CYS A 178 10.70 11.19 -8.21
N ALA A 179 11.21 10.41 -9.19
CA ALA A 179 12.62 10.39 -9.55
C ALA A 179 13.18 11.78 -9.91
N ASN A 180 12.41 12.57 -10.66
CA ASN A 180 12.84 13.91 -11.06
C ASN A 180 12.90 14.92 -9.90
N ASN A 181 12.05 14.76 -8.88
CA ASN A 181 11.92 15.71 -7.77
C ASN A 181 13.03 15.62 -6.71
N ILE A 182 13.80 14.53 -6.63
CA ILE A 182 14.81 14.24 -5.59
C ILE A 182 15.84 15.39 -5.39
N GLY A 183 16.17 16.13 -6.44
CA GLY A 183 17.19 17.20 -6.40
C GLY A 183 16.64 18.63 -6.21
N LYS A 184 15.32 18.80 -6.06
CA LYS A 184 14.73 20.13 -5.85
C LYS A 184 14.81 20.59 -4.39
N THR A 185 14.78 19.63 -3.46
CA THR A 185 14.71 19.88 -2.02
C THR A 185 16.02 19.58 -1.29
N THR A 186 16.87 18.73 -1.87
CA THR A 186 18.04 18.16 -1.20
C THR A 186 19.28 18.36 -2.08
N THR A 187 20.37 18.87 -1.53
CA THR A 187 21.65 18.98 -2.22
C THR A 187 22.23 17.58 -2.40
N LEU A 188 22.20 17.06 -3.63
CA LEU A 188 22.72 15.73 -3.96
C LEU A 188 24.23 15.78 -4.16
N THR A 189 24.90 14.73 -3.72
CA THR A 189 26.30 14.45 -4.08
C THR A 189 26.41 14.12 -5.56
N GLU A 190 27.62 14.24 -6.14
CA GLU A 190 27.85 13.92 -7.56
C GLU A 190 27.45 12.47 -7.89
N ASP A 191 27.73 11.54 -6.96
CA ASP A 191 27.39 10.12 -7.08
C ASP A 191 25.87 9.89 -7.08
N GLU A 192 25.13 10.55 -6.19
CA GLU A 192 23.66 10.48 -6.14
C GLU A 192 23.03 11.09 -7.41
N GLN A 193 23.61 12.18 -7.94
CA GLN A 193 23.15 12.78 -9.18
C GLN A 193 23.38 11.86 -10.40
N ALA A 194 24.49 11.11 -10.41
CA ALA A 194 24.74 10.08 -11.41
C ALA A 194 23.72 8.93 -11.29
N GLN A 195 23.46 8.43 -10.08
CA GLN A 195 22.44 7.39 -9.81
C GLN A 195 21.04 7.84 -10.23
N LYS A 196 20.68 9.10 -9.96
CA LYS A 196 19.41 9.69 -10.38
C LYS A 196 19.28 9.69 -11.90
N SER A 197 20.33 10.10 -12.59
CA SER A 197 20.34 10.16 -14.06
C SER A 197 20.18 8.76 -14.66
N LEU A 198 20.85 7.76 -14.09
CA LEU A 198 20.68 6.34 -14.47
C LEU A 198 19.27 5.83 -14.20
N LEU A 199 18.70 6.13 -13.03
CA LEU A 199 17.35 5.74 -12.66
C LEU A 199 16.31 6.34 -13.61
N VAL A 200 16.41 7.63 -13.93
CA VAL A 200 15.52 8.30 -14.88
C VAL A 200 15.66 7.69 -16.28
N ALA A 201 16.88 7.46 -16.75
CA ALA A 201 17.10 6.83 -18.05
C ALA A 201 16.49 5.42 -18.12
N PHE A 202 16.68 4.62 -17.06
CA PHE A 202 16.13 3.27 -16.95
C PHE A 202 14.60 3.24 -16.92
N LEU A 203 13.96 4.17 -16.21
CA LEU A 203 12.48 4.28 -16.22
C LEU A 203 11.97 4.65 -17.62
N ILE A 204 12.63 5.58 -18.32
CA ILE A 204 12.27 5.96 -19.69
C ILE A 204 12.41 4.78 -20.65
N GLU A 205 13.49 3.99 -20.52
CA GLU A 205 13.70 2.77 -21.30
C GLU A 205 12.54 1.76 -21.11
N ASN A 206 12.02 1.67 -19.89
CA ASN A 206 10.86 0.83 -19.54
C ASN A 206 9.49 1.53 -19.78
N GLN A 207 9.41 2.48 -20.72
CA GLN A 207 8.18 3.15 -21.14
C GLN A 207 7.45 3.95 -20.04
N ALA A 208 8.21 4.50 -19.08
CA ALA A 208 7.66 5.43 -18.10
C ALA A 208 7.12 6.69 -18.77
N ARG A 209 5.91 7.10 -18.39
CA ARG A 209 5.31 8.37 -18.84
C ARG A 209 5.63 9.49 -17.84
N PRO A 210 5.87 10.73 -18.32
CA PRO A 210 6.06 11.87 -17.43
C PRO A 210 4.76 12.31 -16.75
N THR A 211 3.63 12.06 -17.40
CA THR A 211 2.29 12.41 -16.92
C THR A 211 1.30 11.33 -17.30
N TRP A 212 0.34 11.05 -16.41
CA TRP A 212 -0.73 10.08 -16.66
C TRP A 212 -1.80 10.67 -17.60
N ARG A 213 -1.99 11.99 -17.55
CA ARG A 213 -2.94 12.71 -18.39
C ARG A 213 -2.51 12.66 -19.84
N LYS A 214 -3.43 12.29 -20.74
CA LYS A 214 -3.21 12.43 -22.18
C LYS A 214 -2.91 13.90 -22.47
N GLN A 215 -1.75 14.18 -23.06
CA GLN A 215 -1.41 15.52 -23.54
C GLN A 215 -2.56 15.96 -24.45
N THR A 216 -3.32 16.99 -24.04
CA THR A 216 -4.22 17.66 -24.97
C THR A 216 -3.33 18.16 -26.10
N ARG A 217 -3.53 17.64 -27.32
CA ARG A 217 -2.86 18.17 -28.52
C ARG A 217 -3.06 19.68 -28.48
N GLN A 218 -2.00 20.43 -28.21
CA GLN A 218 -2.03 21.86 -28.47
C GLN A 218 -2.20 21.97 -29.97
N VAL A 219 -3.41 22.32 -30.40
CA VAL A 219 -3.65 22.74 -31.78
C VAL A 219 -2.72 23.94 -31.96
N PRO A 220 -1.76 23.91 -32.88
CA PRO A 220 -0.88 25.05 -33.09
C PRO A 220 -1.76 26.24 -33.45
N LEU A 221 -1.75 27.30 -32.66
CA LEU A 221 -2.27 28.60 -33.05
C LEU A 221 -1.33 29.12 -34.15
N THR A 222 -1.54 28.66 -35.38
CA THR A 222 -0.90 29.24 -36.56
C THR A 222 -1.33 30.69 -36.64
N SER A 223 -0.35 31.58 -36.60
CA SER A 223 -0.43 33.02 -36.81
C SER A 223 -1.38 33.39 -37.97
N ALA A 224 -2.53 33.97 -37.65
CA ALA A 224 -3.43 34.56 -38.63
C ALA A 224 -3.12 36.06 -38.74
N THR A 225 -2.26 36.41 -39.69
CA THR A 225 -2.18 37.76 -40.26
C THR A 225 -3.33 37.94 -41.26
N GLY A 226 -4.16 38.97 -41.04
CA GLY A 226 -4.82 39.75 -42.10
C GLY A 226 -6.13 39.23 -42.74
N LEU A 227 -7.20 40.01 -42.47
CA LEU A 227 -8.31 40.42 -43.37
C LEU A 227 -9.54 39.52 -43.62
N SER A 228 -10.67 40.02 -43.07
CA SER A 228 -12.03 40.14 -43.64
C SER A 228 -12.76 38.93 -44.21
N ASN A 229 -13.72 38.37 -43.44
CA ASN A 229 -15.19 38.45 -43.62
C ASN A 229 -15.92 37.25 -42.96
N PRO A 230 -17.23 37.38 -42.63
CA PRO A 230 -17.88 36.58 -41.60
C PRO A 230 -18.50 35.29 -42.16
N VAL A 231 -19.07 34.48 -41.24
CA VAL A 231 -19.90 33.28 -41.47
C VAL A 231 -19.11 31.96 -41.42
N THR A 232 -19.09 31.31 -40.25
CA THR A 232 -19.86 30.10 -39.87
C THR A 232 -19.13 29.41 -38.71
N GLN A 233 -19.70 29.44 -37.50
CA GLN A 233 -19.21 28.62 -36.39
C GLN A 233 -19.74 27.19 -36.55
N PRO A 234 -18.90 26.13 -36.60
CA PRO A 234 -19.32 24.83 -36.16
C PRO A 234 -19.23 24.77 -34.63
N LYS A 235 -20.40 24.65 -34.00
CA LYS A 235 -20.64 24.48 -32.57
C LYS A 235 -19.74 23.37 -31.99
N GLN A 236 -18.93 23.68 -30.98
CA GLN A 236 -18.48 22.67 -30.02
C GLN A 236 -19.57 22.52 -28.95
N PRO A 237 -19.95 21.30 -28.54
CA PRO A 237 -20.90 21.11 -27.46
C PRO A 237 -20.19 21.43 -26.14
N ILE A 238 -20.44 22.62 -25.61
CA ILE A 238 -20.11 22.95 -24.23
C ILE A 238 -21.15 22.22 -23.38
N LEU A 239 -20.75 21.14 -22.70
CA LEU A 239 -21.52 20.59 -21.58
C LEU A 239 -21.41 21.58 -20.42
N SER A 240 -22.23 22.63 -20.46
CA SER A 240 -22.48 23.48 -19.30
C SER A 240 -23.49 22.78 -18.40
N PHE A 241 -23.05 22.24 -17.27
CA PHE A 241 -23.93 22.00 -16.14
C PHE A 241 -24.35 23.36 -15.57
N SER A 242 -25.38 23.96 -16.17
CA SER A 242 -26.08 25.09 -15.57
C SER A 242 -27.00 24.53 -14.48
N SER A 243 -26.57 24.76 -13.24
CA SER A 243 -27.42 24.78 -12.06
C SER A 243 -28.66 25.64 -12.33
N SER A 244 -29.81 25.00 -12.49
CA SER A 244 -31.14 25.58 -12.39
C SER A 244 -32.15 24.47 -12.11
N PHE A 245 -32.07 23.91 -10.90
CA PHE A 245 -33.28 23.40 -10.26
C PHE A 245 -33.75 24.52 -9.33
N GLY A 246 -34.81 25.21 -9.75
CA GLY A 246 -35.38 26.34 -9.05
C GLY A 246 -35.89 25.91 -7.67
N ILE A 247 -35.21 26.38 -6.62
CA ILE A 247 -35.80 26.53 -5.30
C ILE A 247 -36.66 27.80 -5.36
N HIS A 248 -37.98 27.62 -5.50
CA HIS A 248 -38.94 28.71 -5.31
C HIS A 248 -39.26 28.82 -3.81
N CYS A 249 -38.35 29.41 -3.03
CA CYS A 249 -38.67 29.88 -1.68
C CYS A 249 -39.31 31.26 -1.80
N SER A 250 -40.62 31.29 -1.99
CA SER A 250 -41.43 32.49 -1.77
C SER A 250 -41.74 32.60 -0.27
N ILE A 251 -40.99 33.46 0.40
CA ILE A 251 -41.28 33.99 1.73
C ILE A 251 -42.16 35.23 1.52
N ASP A 252 -43.39 35.15 2.03
CA ASP A 252 -44.19 36.20 2.67
C ASP A 252 -45.69 36.04 2.34
N ASN A 253 -46.45 35.43 3.26
CA ASN A 253 -47.42 36.17 4.06
C ASN A 253 -48.17 35.27 5.06
N SER A 254 -48.20 35.74 6.30
CA SER A 254 -49.31 35.72 7.26
C SER A 254 -50.09 34.42 7.53
N SER A 255 -50.00 34.02 8.81
CA SER A 255 -51.11 33.61 9.70
C SER A 255 -51.92 32.36 9.39
N ASP A 256 -51.92 31.49 10.41
CA ASP A 256 -53.01 30.65 10.90
C ASP A 256 -53.09 29.17 10.46
N ASP A 257 -53.18 28.36 11.52
CA ASP A 257 -53.92 27.11 11.70
C ASP A 257 -53.37 25.73 11.22
N GLU A 258 -52.93 24.99 12.24
CA GLU A 258 -53.32 23.62 12.65
C GLU A 258 -53.48 22.46 11.63
N HIS A 259 -52.97 21.30 12.10
CA HIS A 259 -53.38 19.91 11.83
C HIS A 259 -52.67 19.05 10.76
N GLN A 260 -51.86 18.12 11.29
CA GLN A 260 -51.90 16.65 11.13
C GLN A 260 -51.69 15.93 9.77
N ALA A 261 -51.04 14.76 9.93
CA ALA A 261 -51.13 13.51 9.15
C ALA A 261 -50.40 13.46 7.79
N ALA A 262 -49.82 12.35 7.33
CA ALA A 262 -49.48 11.04 7.89
C ALA A 262 -48.45 10.40 6.94
N LEU A 263 -47.50 9.65 7.50
CA LEU A 263 -46.63 8.71 6.79
C LEU A 263 -47.41 7.42 6.52
N MET A 264 -47.47 6.96 5.27
CA MET A 264 -47.63 5.53 4.92
C MET A 264 -47.18 5.27 3.48
N PHE A 265 -46.25 4.35 3.31
CA PHE A 265 -46.14 3.56 2.09
C PHE A 265 -45.74 2.12 2.48
N ASP A 266 -46.70 1.21 2.30
CA ASP A 266 -46.61 -0.21 2.59
C ASP A 266 -45.67 -0.93 1.62
N THR A 267 -44.88 -1.86 2.17
CA THR A 267 -44.21 -2.94 1.44
C THR A 267 -45.04 -4.22 1.60
N SER A 268 -45.30 -4.94 0.50
CA SER A 268 -45.74 -6.33 0.59
C SER A 268 -45.11 -7.17 -0.53
N ASP A 269 -44.20 -8.04 -0.11
CA ASP A 269 -43.88 -9.31 -0.77
C ASP A 269 -45.01 -10.32 -0.52
N PRO A 270 -45.13 -11.35 -1.36
CA PRO A 270 -45.70 -12.61 -0.90
C PRO A 270 -44.78 -13.82 -1.17
N THR A 271 -44.57 -14.63 -0.15
CA THR A 271 -44.13 -16.03 -0.26
C THR A 271 -45.21 -16.96 0.30
N GLU A 272 -45.24 -18.20 -0.22
CA GLU A 272 -45.96 -19.40 0.23
C GLU A 272 -47.45 -19.49 -0.21
N SER A 273 -48.00 -20.61 -0.67
CA SER A 273 -47.66 -22.04 -0.57
C SER A 273 -48.40 -22.85 -1.64
N LEU A 274 -47.76 -23.90 -2.18
CA LEU A 274 -48.29 -25.28 -2.36
C LEU A 274 -47.18 -26.17 -2.94
#